data_AF-A0A0W0TVM0-F1
#
_entry.id   AF-A0A0W0TVM0-F1
#
_cell.length_a   1.000
_cell.length_b   1.000
_cell.length_c   1.000
_cell.angle_alpha   90.00
_cell.angle_beta   90.00
_cell.angle_gamma   90.00
#
_symmetry.space_group_name_H-M   'P 1'
#
loop_
_entity.id
_entity.type
_entity.pdbx_description
1 polymer ?
#
loop_
_entity_poly.entity_id
_entity_poly.type
_entity_poly.pdbx_seq_one_letter_code
_entity_poly.pdbx_strand_id
1 'polypeptide(L)'
;MKHIPLWKVIHAKSRYYPELNKSIDVDVVIIGGGITGVTAAMELINNKKTVAIIEAHQIGGMTTSHSTGNLYIPVQPLFQGY
;
A
#
# COMPACT_ATOMS: atom_id res chain seq x y z
N MET A 1 -4.84 -4.53 26.68
CA MET A 1 -3.55 -4.37 25.96
C MET A 1 -3.85 -3.79 24.58
N LYS A 2 -2.99 -2.93 24.01
CA LYS A 2 -3.18 -2.43 22.64
C LYS A 2 -2.71 -3.49 21.64
N HIS A 3 -3.57 -3.90 20.72
CA HIS A 3 -3.23 -4.83 19.61
C HIS A 3 -2.58 -4.06 18.45
N ILE A 4 -1.38 -3.52 18.68
CA ILE A 4 -0.61 -2.79 17.67
C ILE A 4 0.60 -3.64 17.28
N PRO A 5 0.90 -3.82 15.97
CA PRO A 5 2.08 -4.55 15.56
C PRO A 5 3.38 -3.90 16.05
N LEU A 6 4.35 -4.72 16.49
CA LEU A 6 5.61 -4.25 17.06
C LEU A 6 6.35 -3.28 16.11
N TRP A 7 6.36 -3.57 14.81
CA TRP A 7 7.01 -2.72 13.82
C TRP A 7 6.37 -1.33 13.71
N LYS A 8 5.06 -1.16 13.96
CA LYS A 8 4.44 0.18 14.02
C LYS A 8 4.89 0.97 15.25
N VAL A 9 5.31 0.28 16.32
CA VAL A 9 5.81 0.92 17.55
C VAL A 9 7.26 1.37 17.38
N ILE A 10 8.12 0.51 16.81
CA ILE A 10 9.54 0.83 16.63
C ILE A 10 9.82 1.69 15.38
N HIS A 11 8.92 1.68 14.39
CA HIS A 11 9.05 2.45 13.16
C HIS A 11 8.11 3.67 13.19
N ALA A 12 8.47 4.67 14.00
CA ALA A 12 7.61 5.81 14.33
C ALA A 12 7.45 6.88 13.23
N LYS A 13 8.13 6.73 12.08
CA LYS A 13 8.11 7.76 11.03
C LYS A 13 6.87 7.64 10.14
N SER A 14 5.79 8.27 10.58
CA SER A 14 4.65 8.57 9.72
C SER A 14 5.00 9.74 8.80
N ARG A 15 4.74 9.59 7.50
CA ARG A 15 4.67 10.74 6.59
C ARG A 15 3.20 11.12 6.43
N TYR A 16 2.92 12.39 6.70
CA TYR A 16 1.61 12.98 6.42
C TYR A 16 1.59 13.49 4.98
N TYR A 17 0.45 13.30 4.33
CA TYR A 17 0.15 13.84 3.01
C TYR A 17 -0.99 14.85 3.17
N PRO A 18 -1.03 15.91 2.35
CA PRO A 18 -2.11 16.89 2.42
C PRO A 18 -3.44 16.23 2.08
N GLU A 19 -4.51 16.67 2.74
CA GLU A 19 -5.87 16.32 2.37
C GLU A 19 -6.21 16.86 0.97
N LEU A 20 -6.99 16.10 0.22
CA LEU A 20 -7.48 16.53 -1.09
C LEU A 20 -8.64 17.53 -0.90
N ASN A 21 -8.28 18.81 -0.80
CA ASN A 21 -9.23 19.91 -0.55
C ASN A 21 -9.67 20.65 -1.83
N LYS A 22 -9.13 20.25 -2.97
CA LYS A 22 -9.43 20.82 -4.28
C LYS A 22 -9.36 19.74 -5.35
N SER A 23 -10.03 19.98 -6.47
CA SER A 23 -9.89 19.15 -7.66
C SER A 23 -8.45 19.21 -8.17
N ILE A 24 -7.93 18.06 -8.59
CA ILE A 24 -6.63 17.91 -9.25
C ILE A 24 -6.83 17.12 -10.53
N ASP A 25 -6.09 17.48 -11.57
CA ASP A 25 -6.08 16.76 -12.84
C ASP A 25 -4.88 15.81 -12.87
N VAL A 26 -5.15 14.54 -13.10
CA VAL A 26 -4.15 13.47 -13.25
C VAL A 26 -4.64 12.48 -14.30
N ASP A 27 -3.70 11.77 -14.94
CA ASP A 27 -4.04 10.71 -15.89
C ASP A 27 -4.76 9.54 -15.20
N VAL A 28 -4.38 9.23 -13.95
CA VAL A 28 -4.94 8.11 -13.18
C VAL A 28 -5.09 8.48 -11.70
N VAL A 29 -6.25 8.14 -11.12
CA VAL A 29 -6.49 8.16 -9.67
C VAL A 29 -6.53 6.74 -9.15
N ILE A 30 -5.77 6.45 -8.09
CA ILE A 30 -5.77 5.19 -7.36
C ILE A 30 -6.44 5.41 -6.00
N ILE A 31 -7.47 4.61 -5.69
CA ILE A 31 -8.14 4.61 -4.40
C ILE A 31 -7.57 3.46 -3.55
N GLY A 32 -6.93 3.82 -2.44
CA GLY A 32 -6.27 2.90 -1.51
C GLY A 32 -4.75 3.02 -1.56
N GLY A 33 -4.16 3.40 -0.42
CA GLY A 33 -2.72 3.62 -0.25
C GLY A 33 -1.95 2.41 0.30
N GLY A 34 -2.50 1.20 0.16
CA GLY A 34 -1.81 -0.04 0.54
C GLY A 34 -0.69 -0.43 -0.44
N ILE A 35 0.00 -1.54 -0.15
CA ILE A 35 1.12 -2.02 -0.99
C ILE A 35 0.75 -2.13 -2.47
N THR A 36 -0.43 -2.68 -2.78
CA THR A 36 -0.92 -2.83 -4.16
C THR A 36 -1.13 -1.49 -4.86
N GLY A 37 -1.71 -0.49 -4.18
CA GLY A 37 -1.94 0.83 -4.76
C GLY A 37 -0.63 1.57 -5.03
N VAL A 38 0.32 1.49 -4.10
CA VAL A 38 1.65 2.11 -4.24
C VAL A 38 2.45 1.46 -5.36
N THR A 39 2.45 0.13 -5.49
CA THR A 39 3.17 -0.55 -6.57
C THR A 39 2.53 -0.31 -7.93
N ALA A 40 1.19 -0.27 -8.01
CA ALA A 40 0.49 0.10 -9.24
C ALA A 40 0.83 1.54 -9.66
N ALA A 41 0.89 2.49 -8.72
CA ALA A 41 1.30 3.86 -9.00
C ALA A 41 2.73 3.93 -9.55
N MET A 42 3.66 3.16 -9.00
CA MET A 42 5.04 3.10 -9.46
C MET A 42 5.13 2.67 -10.94
N GLU A 43 4.41 1.62 -11.32
CA GLU A 43 4.36 1.17 -12.72
C GLU A 43 3.77 2.22 -13.67
N LEU A 44 2.71 2.91 -13.25
CA LEU A 44 2.09 3.98 -14.04
C LEU A 44 3.03 5.19 -14.19
N ILE A 45 3.74 5.57 -13.13
CA ILE A 45 4.74 6.64 -13.16
C ILE A 45 5.90 6.28 -14.09
N ASN A 46 6.37 5.03 -14.05
CA ASN A 46 7.40 4.53 -14.99
C ASN A 46 6.92 4.61 -16.45
N ASN A 47 5.61 4.49 -16.67
CA ASN A 47 4.95 4.69 -17.97
C ASN A 47 4.54 6.15 -18.24
N LYS A 48 5.16 7.11 -17.55
CA LYS A 48 5.01 8.56 -17.73
C LYS A 48 3.58 9.09 -17.50
N LYS A 49 2.82 8.43 -16.63
CA LYS A 49 1.51 8.92 -16.18
C LYS A 49 1.65 9.79 -14.95
N THR A 50 0.87 10.85 -14.88
CA THR A 50 0.59 11.58 -13.64
C THR A 50 -0.43 10.78 -12.83
N VAL A 51 -0.11 10.51 -11.56
CA VAL A 51 -0.92 9.62 -10.72
C VAL A 51 -1.19 10.28 -9.38
N ALA A 52 -2.46 10.24 -8.93
CA ALA A 52 -2.83 10.57 -7.56
C ALA A 52 -3.21 9.28 -6.80
N ILE A 53 -2.67 9.09 -5.60
CA ILE A 53 -3.12 8.06 -4.66
C ILE A 53 -3.96 8.75 -3.58
N ILE A 54 -5.18 8.26 -3.35
CA ILE A 54 -6.07 8.74 -2.30
C ILE A 54 -6.27 7.61 -1.28
N GLU A 55 -6.04 7.92 0.00
CA GLU A 55 -6.16 6.99 1.12
C GLU A 55 -6.94 7.66 2.25
N ALA A 56 -7.92 6.95 2.81
CA ALA A 56 -8.80 7.46 3.86
C ALA A 56 -8.09 7.55 5.23
N HIS A 57 -7.01 6.78 5.42
CA HIS A 57 -6.24 6.74 6.65
C HIS A 57 -4.82 7.24 6.43
N GLN A 58 -3.87 6.32 6.33
CA GLN A 58 -2.45 6.59 6.18
C GLN A 58 -1.91 5.67 5.10
N ILE A 59 -1.10 6.21 4.18
CA ILE A 59 -0.41 5.41 3.17
C ILE A 59 0.34 4.25 3.86
N GLY A 60 0.06 3.02 3.44
CA GLY A 60 0.60 1.78 3.99
C GLY A 60 0.08 1.40 5.39
N GLY A 61 -0.75 2.23 6.03
CA GLY A 61 -1.05 2.15 7.47
C GLY A 61 -2.11 1.14 7.90
N MET A 62 -2.78 0.48 6.95
CA MET A 62 -3.81 -0.55 7.22
C MET A 62 -3.21 -1.96 7.09
N THR A 63 -3.87 -2.87 6.36
CA THR A 63 -3.50 -4.29 6.24
C THR A 63 -2.02 -4.52 5.92
N THR A 64 -1.43 -3.72 5.02
CA THR A 64 0.00 -3.80 4.68
C THR A 64 0.89 -3.68 5.92
N SER A 65 0.65 -2.70 6.78
CA SER A 65 1.38 -2.53 8.05
C SER A 65 0.87 -3.40 9.19
N HIS A 66 -0.10 -4.28 8.98
CA HIS A 66 -0.55 -5.25 9.99
C HIS A 66 -0.14 -6.69 9.65
N SER A 67 0.48 -6.89 8.48
CA SER A 67 1.15 -8.12 8.07
C SER A 67 2.56 -8.21 8.66
N THR A 68 3.02 -9.43 8.98
CA THR A 68 4.42 -9.69 9.36
C THR A 68 5.39 -9.57 8.18
N GLY A 69 4.89 -9.38 6.95
CA GLY A 69 5.72 -9.25 5.75
C GLY A 69 6.29 -10.56 5.23
N ASN A 70 5.71 -11.71 5.60
CA ASN A 70 6.15 -13.01 5.11
C ASN A 70 5.96 -13.09 3.59
N LEU A 71 7.02 -13.49 2.88
CA LEU A 71 7.02 -13.69 1.43
C LEU A 71 7.43 -15.13 1.13
N TYR A 72 6.52 -15.89 0.54
CA TYR A 72 6.72 -17.29 0.19
C TYR A 72 5.95 -17.61 -1.09
N ILE A 73 6.35 -18.68 -1.78
CA ILE A 73 5.59 -19.21 -2.91
C ILE A 73 4.49 -20.13 -2.39
N PRO A 74 3.27 -20.11 -2.97
CA PRO A 74 2.27 -21.14 -2.70
C PRO A 74 2.75 -22.47 -3.29
N VAL A 75 3.01 -23.46 -2.44
CA VAL A 75 3.52 -24.77 -2.89
C VAL A 75 2.39 -25.77 -3.16
N GLN A 76 1.17 -25.54 -2.67
CA GLN A 76 0.02 -26.44 -2.88
C GLN A 76 -0.20 -26.84 -4.35
N PRO A 77 -0.08 -25.93 -5.34
CA PRO A 77 -0.22 -26.30 -6.75
C PRO A 77 0.85 -27.28 -7.27
N LEU A 78 2.02 -27.37 -6.61
CA LEU A 78 3.11 -28.28 -6.98
C LEU A 78 2.83 -29.73 -6.55
N PHE A 79 1.83 -29.95 -5.70
CA PHE A 79 1.47 -31.27 -5.16
C PHE A 79 0.11 -31.78 -5.65
N GLN A 80 -0.56 -31.10 -6.59
CA GLN A 80 -1.86 -31.53 -7.14
C GLN A 80 -1.79 -32.72 -8.12
N GLY A 81 -0.58 -33.26 -8.38
CA GLY A 81 -0.35 -34.36 -9.32
C GLY A 81 -0.01 -35.72 -8.68
N TYR A 82 -0.18 -35.88 -7.36
CA TYR A 82 -0.07 -37.17 -6.65
C TYR A 82 -1.43 -37.63 -6.16
#